data_AF-A0A5B1R1W3-F1
#
_entry.id   AF-A0A5B1R1W3-F1
#
_cell.length_a   1.000
_cell.length_b   1.000
_cell.length_c   1.000
_cell.angle_alpha   90.00
_cell.angle_beta   90.00
_cell.angle_gamma   90.00
#
_symmetry.space_group_name_H-M   'P 1'
#
loop_
_entity.id
_entity.type
_entity.pdbx_description
1 polymer ?
#
loop_
_entity_poly.entity_id
_entity_poly.type
_entity_poly.pdbx_seq_one_letter_code
_entity_poly.pdbx_strand_id
1 'polypeptide(L)'
;DPQQHPRHKTQCNCACPPCRTDRALGCESPHKCALAAQKIINKLTPKTNPNTPGHTDGLSLTHTRKEKNNETRTNGMKGIITFDPMVTCKTDLAECFRIFTDPDQLSDTP
;
A
#
# COMPACT_ATOMS: atom_id res chain seq x y z
N ASP A 1 -15.23 -8.66 -5.59
CA ASP A 1 -15.09 -10.12 -5.60
C ASP A 1 -16.39 -10.76 -6.12
N PRO A 2 -16.33 -11.56 -7.20
CA PRO A 2 -17.47 -12.34 -7.68
C PRO A 2 -18.15 -13.20 -6.59
N GLN A 3 -17.39 -13.77 -5.66
CA GLN A 3 -17.90 -14.71 -4.64
C GLN A 3 -18.76 -14.03 -3.56
N GLN A 4 -18.63 -12.71 -3.39
CA GLN A 4 -19.38 -11.93 -2.40
C GLN A 4 -20.65 -11.29 -2.98
N HIS A 5 -20.91 -11.43 -4.28
CA HIS A 5 -22.06 -10.79 -4.91
C HIS A 5 -23.35 -11.59 -4.68
N PRO A 6 -24.47 -10.99 -4.23
CA PRO A 6 -25.69 -11.71 -3.82
C PRO A 6 -26.31 -12.63 -4.89
N ARG A 7 -26.20 -12.25 -6.17
CA ARG A 7 -26.70 -13.02 -7.32
C ARG A 7 -25.64 -13.90 -7.99
N HIS A 8 -24.50 -14.13 -7.33
CA HIS A 8 -23.44 -14.95 -7.88
C HIS A 8 -23.86 -16.42 -7.98
N LYS A 9 -23.38 -17.09 -9.03
CA LYS A 9 -23.56 -18.52 -9.27
C LYS A 9 -22.19 -19.12 -9.61
N THR A 10 -21.98 -20.38 -9.24
CA THR A 10 -20.70 -21.10 -9.43
C THR A 10 -20.41 -21.49 -10.89
N GLN A 11 -21.33 -21.19 -11.81
CA GLN A 11 -21.24 -21.47 -13.24
C GLN A 11 -20.29 -20.50 -13.99
N CYS A 12 -19.70 -20.96 -15.10
CA CYS A 12 -18.79 -20.15 -15.94
C CYS A 12 -19.48 -18.91 -16.55
N ASN A 13 -20.78 -19.00 -16.87
CA ASN A 13 -21.57 -17.94 -17.48
C ASN A 13 -22.38 -17.12 -16.44
N CYS A 14 -21.95 -17.06 -15.18
CA CYS A 14 -22.63 -16.29 -14.13
C CYS A 14 -22.93 -14.84 -14.61
N ALA A 15 -24.19 -14.42 -14.48
CA ALA A 15 -24.65 -13.11 -14.95
C ALA A 15 -24.47 -11.99 -13.92
N CYS A 16 -23.71 -12.21 -12.84
CA CYS A 16 -23.41 -11.11 -11.91
C CYS A 16 -22.48 -10.08 -12.59
N PRO A 17 -22.55 -8.78 -12.23
CA PRO A 17 -21.70 -7.75 -12.82
C PRO A 17 -20.19 -8.08 -12.76
N PRO A 18 -19.61 -8.54 -11.63
CA PRO A 18 -18.19 -8.89 -11.57
C PRO A 18 -17.79 -9.96 -12.59
N CYS A 19 -18.53 -11.07 -12.68
CA CYS A 19 -18.23 -12.14 -13.64
C CYS A 19 -18.39 -11.67 -15.10
N ARG A 20 -19.31 -10.74 -15.38
CA ARG A 20 -19.43 -10.17 -16.74
C ARG A 20 -18.22 -9.33 -17.10
N THR A 21 -17.76 -8.48 -16.19
CA THR A 21 -16.56 -7.67 -16.38
C THR A 21 -15.34 -8.56 -16.60
N ASP A 22 -15.15 -9.57 -15.76
CA ASP A 22 -14.02 -10.50 -15.88
C ASP A 22 -14.04 -11.26 -17.23
N ARG A 23 -15.23 -11.70 -17.68
CA ARG A 23 -15.38 -12.33 -19.00
C ARG A 23 -15.10 -11.37 -20.15
N ALA A 24 -15.52 -10.11 -20.04
CA ALA A 24 -15.24 -9.09 -21.06
C ALA A 24 -13.74 -8.80 -21.21
N LEU A 25 -12.95 -9.04 -20.15
CA LEU A 25 -11.49 -9.00 -20.15
C LEU A 25 -10.83 -10.30 -20.64
N GLY A 26 -11.60 -11.30 -21.06
CA GLY A 26 -11.10 -12.57 -21.61
C GLY A 26 -11.02 -13.73 -20.61
N CYS A 27 -11.47 -13.59 -19.36
CA CYS A 27 -11.50 -14.70 -18.42
C CYS A 27 -12.61 -15.70 -18.77
N GLU A 28 -12.28 -16.96 -19.07
CA GLU A 28 -13.28 -17.98 -19.43
C GLU A 28 -14.18 -18.42 -18.25
N SER A 29 -13.61 -18.46 -17.04
CA SER A 29 -14.31 -18.94 -15.85
C SER A 29 -13.96 -18.11 -14.61
N PRO A 30 -14.60 -16.94 -14.44
CA PRO A 30 -14.31 -16.02 -13.34
C PRO A 30 -14.43 -16.68 -11.96
N HIS A 31 -15.40 -17.57 -11.76
CA HIS A 31 -15.56 -18.29 -10.50
C HIS A 31 -14.35 -19.20 -10.18
N LYS A 32 -13.85 -19.96 -11.16
CA LYS A 32 -12.68 -20.83 -10.97
C LYS A 32 -11.43 -19.99 -10.69
N CYS A 33 -11.26 -18.88 -11.40
CA CYS A 33 -10.16 -17.94 -11.16
C CYS A 33 -10.22 -17.37 -9.74
N ALA A 34 -11.40 -16.92 -9.28
CA ALA A 34 -11.57 -16.44 -7.91
C ALA A 34 -11.25 -17.51 -6.86
N LEU A 35 -11.66 -18.77 -7.07
CA LEU A 35 -11.32 -19.88 -6.18
C LEU A 35 -9.80 -20.16 -6.15
N ALA A 36 -9.15 -20.12 -7.31
CA ALA A 36 -7.70 -20.29 -7.39
C ALA A 36 -6.95 -19.16 -6.68
N ALA A 37 -7.37 -17.91 -6.90
CA ALA A 37 -6.82 -16.74 -6.21
C ALA A 37 -7.00 -16.85 -4.69
N GLN A 38 -8.19 -17.24 -4.22
CA GLN A 38 -8.44 -17.43 -2.79
C GLN A 38 -7.54 -18.52 -2.19
N LYS A 39 -7.31 -19.63 -2.91
CA LYS A 39 -6.38 -20.68 -2.47
C LYS A 39 -4.94 -20.18 -2.34
N ILE A 40 -4.50 -19.28 -3.22
CA ILE A 40 -3.17 -18.66 -3.14
C ILE A 40 -3.11 -17.73 -1.94
N ILE A 41 -4.10 -16.83 -1.80
CA ILE A 41 -4.16 -15.86 -0.69
C ILE A 41 -4.15 -16.58 0.67
N ASN A 42 -4.88 -17.69 0.80
CA ASN A 42 -4.94 -18.47 2.04
C ASN A 42 -3.60 -19.13 2.42
N LYS A 43 -2.66 -19.27 1.47
CA LYS A 43 -1.32 -19.80 1.71
C LYS A 43 -0.29 -18.70 2.00
N LEU A 44 -0.65 -17.43 1.84
CA LEU A 44 0.26 -16.33 2.12
C LEU A 44 0.50 -16.23 3.62
N THR A 45 1.77 -16.06 3.99
CA THR A 45 2.16 -15.77 5.38
C THR A 45 1.51 -14.46 5.85
N PRO A 46 1.27 -14.27 7.16
CA PRO A 46 0.68 -13.03 7.68
C PRO A 46 1.39 -11.76 7.20
N LYS A 47 2.73 -11.80 7.07
CA LYS A 47 3.55 -10.68 6.61
C LYS A 47 3.23 -10.23 5.16
N THR A 48 2.82 -11.18 4.31
CA THR A 48 2.59 -10.95 2.87
C THR A 48 1.12 -11.08 2.49
N ASN A 49 0.24 -11.37 3.44
CA ASN A 49 -1.16 -11.61 3.19
C ASN A 49 -1.93 -10.28 3.27
N PRO A 50 -2.54 -9.82 2.17
CA PRO A 50 -3.24 -8.52 2.12
C PRO A 50 -4.46 -8.46 3.04
N ASN A 51 -5.02 -9.60 3.43
CA ASN A 51 -6.16 -9.66 4.34
C ASN A 51 -5.74 -9.67 5.82
N THR A 52 -4.45 -9.73 6.11
CA THR A 52 -3.96 -9.63 7.49
C THR A 52 -4.01 -8.16 7.89
N PRO A 53 -4.67 -7.82 9.02
CA PRO A 53 -4.61 -6.46 9.55
C PRO A 53 -3.14 -6.03 9.67
N GLY A 54 -2.83 -4.82 9.20
CA GLY A 54 -1.48 -4.29 9.29
C GLY A 54 -0.94 -4.43 10.72
N HIS A 55 0.35 -4.74 10.85
CA HIS A 55 0.96 -4.93 12.16
C HIS A 55 0.76 -3.65 12.99
N THR A 56 0.00 -3.75 14.08
CA THR A 56 -0.10 -2.67 15.07
C THR A 56 1.16 -2.70 15.91
N ASP A 57 2.27 -2.26 15.32
CA ASP A 57 3.59 -2.19 15.96
C ASP A 57 3.67 -1.08 17.03
N GLY A 58 2.64 -0.22 17.11
CA GLY A 58 2.62 0.93 18.01
C GLY A 58 3.65 2.00 17.63
N LEU A 59 4.25 1.91 16.43
CA LEU A 59 5.29 2.82 15.95
C LEU A 59 4.68 4.03 15.23
N SER A 60 3.41 3.93 14.81
CA SER A 60 2.64 5.07 14.31
C SER A 60 2.69 6.25 15.29
N LEU A 61 2.95 7.45 14.78
CA LEU A 61 3.00 8.62 15.65
C LEU A 61 1.64 8.90 16.28
N THR A 62 1.65 9.19 17.59
CA THR A 62 0.49 9.74 18.30
C THR A 62 0.15 11.12 17.77
N HIS A 63 -1.09 11.57 18.00
CA HIS A 63 -1.57 12.89 17.59
C HIS A 63 -0.62 14.02 17.99
N THR A 64 -0.24 14.05 19.27
CA THR A 64 0.67 15.06 19.82
C THR A 64 2.04 15.06 19.15
N ARG A 65 2.56 13.89 18.77
CA ARG A 65 3.84 13.79 18.04
C ARG A 65 3.71 14.33 16.60
N LYS A 66 2.56 14.14 15.96
CA LYS A 66 2.27 14.71 14.63
C LYS A 66 2.16 16.23 14.68
N GLU A 67 1.47 16.77 15.69
CA GLU A 67 1.34 18.21 15.91
C GLU A 67 2.71 18.87 16.11
N LYS A 68 3.53 18.32 17.01
CA LYS A 68 4.89 18.83 17.27
C LYS A 68 5.79 18.79 16.02
N ASN A 69 5.67 17.74 15.21
CA ASN A 69 6.37 17.66 13.93
C ASN A 69 5.92 18.75 12.96
N ASN A 70 4.61 19.04 12.89
CA ASN A 70 4.08 20.09 12.02
C ASN A 70 4.54 21.47 12.47
N GLU A 71 4.49 21.78 13.77
CA GLU A 71 5.00 23.03 14.33
C GLU A 71 6.49 23.23 14.01
N THR A 72 7.29 22.16 14.15
CA THR A 72 8.72 22.20 13.83
C THR A 72 8.95 22.54 12.36
N ARG A 73 8.14 21.96 11.44
CA ARG A 73 8.21 22.27 10.01
C ARG A 73 7.82 23.70 9.71
N THR A 74 6.73 24.21 10.28
CA THR A 74 6.26 25.59 10.05
C THR A 74 7.23 26.64 10.61
N ASN A 75 7.97 26.30 11.66
CA ASN A 75 8.96 27.18 12.29
C ASN A 75 10.36 27.07 11.66
N GLY A 76 10.44 26.76 10.36
CA GLY A 76 11.70 26.72 9.61
C GLY A 76 12.63 25.57 10.01
N MET A 77 12.07 24.42 10.40
CA MET A 77 12.81 23.23 10.84
C MET A 77 13.72 23.43 12.05
N LYS A 78 13.43 24.43 12.90
CA LYS A 78 14.13 24.61 14.18
C LYS A 78 13.56 23.67 15.24
N GLY A 79 14.02 22.42 15.27
CA GLY A 79 13.63 21.45 16.29
C GLY A 79 13.83 19.98 15.89
N ILE A 80 13.44 19.07 16.79
CA ILE A 80 13.51 17.62 16.55
C ILE A 80 12.23 17.18 15.84
N ILE A 81 12.37 16.60 14.65
CA ILE A 81 11.30 15.92 13.93
C ILE A 81 11.40 14.42 14.24
N THR A 82 10.34 13.84 14.81
CA THR A 82 10.26 12.39 15.00
C THR A 82 9.87 11.74 13.68
N PHE A 83 10.63 10.74 13.23
CA PHE A 83 10.27 10.01 12.02
C PHE A 83 8.91 9.29 12.19
N ASP A 84 8.02 9.45 11.20
CA ASP A 84 6.74 8.73 11.16
C ASP A 84 6.89 7.50 10.26
N PRO A 85 6.92 6.28 10.81
CA PRO A 85 7.10 5.05 10.03
C PRO A 85 5.90 4.74 9.13
N MET A 86 4.79 5.47 9.24
CA MET A 86 3.66 5.39 8.31
C MET A 86 3.82 6.29 7.07
N VAL A 87 4.88 7.09 7.00
CA VAL A 87 5.22 7.83 5.78
C VAL A 87 5.61 6.79 4.72
N THR A 88 4.66 6.53 3.84
CA THR A 88 4.89 5.83 2.59
C THR A 88 5.39 6.88 1.61
N CYS A 89 6.55 6.66 0.95
CA CYS A 89 7.05 7.58 -0.08
C CYS A 89 5.92 7.79 -1.11
N LYS A 90 5.30 8.98 -1.10
CA LYS A 90 4.15 9.37 -1.94
C LYS A 90 4.45 10.62 -2.78
N THR A 91 5.67 11.11 -2.69
CA THR A 91 6.11 12.44 -3.10
C THR A 91 7.48 12.30 -3.78
N ASP A 92 8.38 13.27 -3.63
CA ASP A 92 9.65 13.35 -4.36
C ASP A 92 10.73 12.37 -3.84
N LEU A 93 11.57 11.87 -4.75
CA LEU A 93 12.69 10.96 -4.47
C LEU A 93 13.71 11.58 -3.48
N ALA A 94 13.86 12.91 -3.51
CA ALA A 94 14.71 13.64 -2.57
C ALA A 94 14.25 13.53 -1.11
N GLU A 95 12.99 13.16 -0.86
CA GLU A 95 12.50 12.90 0.51
C GLU A 95 12.92 11.51 1.03
N CYS A 96 13.20 10.56 0.14
CA CYS A 96 13.55 9.19 0.49
C CYS A 96 15.08 8.99 0.66
N PHE A 97 15.91 9.87 0.07
CA PHE A 97 17.37 9.79 0.16
C PHE A 97 17.99 11.11 0.61
N ARG A 98 18.77 11.09 1.69
CA ARG A 98 19.64 12.21 2.07
C ARG A 98 21.08 11.84 1.72
N ILE A 99 21.66 12.57 0.78
CA ILE A 99 23.08 12.44 0.43
C ILE A 99 23.84 13.42 1.32
N PHE A 100 24.70 12.88 2.18
CA PHE A 100 25.67 13.66 2.92
C PHE A 100 27.00 13.56 2.20
N THR A 101 27.46 14.67 1.63
CA THR A 101 28.74 14.77 0.94
C THR A 101 29.48 16.02 1.39
N ASP A 102 30.79 16.02 1.18
CA ASP A 102 31.61 17.23 1.27
C ASP A 102 31.19 18.19 0.15
N PRO A 103 30.76 19.44 0.47
CA PRO A 103 30.39 20.42 -0.54
C PRO A 103 31.51 20.71 -1.54
N ASP A 104 32.77 20.58 -1.10
CA ASP A 104 33.96 20.88 -1.90
C ASP A 104 34.31 19.75 -2.89
N GLN A 105 33.59 18.62 -2.84
CA GLN A 105 33.80 17.46 -3.71
C GLN A 105 32.63 17.19 -4.66
N LEU A 106 31.71 18.14 -4.80
CA LEU A 106 30.61 18.04 -5.76
C LEU A 106 31.14 18.19 -7.19
N SER A 107 30.91 17.16 -8.01
CA SER A 107 31.17 17.16 -9.45
C SER A 107 29.89 17.49 -10.20
N ASP A 108 29.92 18.50 -11.07
CA ASP A 108 28.80 18.85 -11.97
C ASP A 108 28.74 17.96 -13.22
N THR A 109 29.68 17.03 -13.37
CA THR A 109 29.62 16.02 -14.43
C THR A 109 28.82 14.80 -13.98
N PRO A 110 27.76 14.41 -14.71
CA PRO A 110 26.96 13.22 -14.42
C PRO A 110 27.69 11.90 -14.70
#